data_AF-A0A958TW68-F1
#
_entry.id   AF-A0A958TW68-F1
#
_cell.length_a   1.000
_cell.length_b   1.000
_cell.length_c   1.000
_cell.angle_alpha   90.00
_cell.angle_beta   90.00
_cell.angle_gamma   90.00
#
_symmetry.space_group_name_H-M   'P 1'
#
loop_
_entity.id
_entity.type
_entity.pdbx_description
1 polymer ?
#
loop_
_entity_poly.entity_id
_entity_poly.type
_entity_poly.pdbx_seq_one_letter_code
_entity_poly.pdbx_strand_id
1 'polypeptide(L)'
;MKRNLLKLQLLFAFSLLLLATSVQSQWQQKGTDIFGLEYDTAGGAIAISADGNLMAVGASQADPNGSQSGNVRVFEWDGTQWLQRGQTLGGEAANNKFGYSVSLTPTGNRLAVGATGAAAGGYPSAGNVSVFDWNGSSWEIVGSTIDGVYNDINSGWSVSLDGNGNRVAISAPHAGLSGTQIGEVRIYTFDGSDWSQLGNVIEGENQYDYMGHSIKLSANGERVAIGTHMNDDFATDAGSVDIYEWNGSQWAQMGNRLTGTEETDWFGRSIDFSADGNRIVAGAWHHGEDRGQVRAFEWNGSEWEQLGQSINGENDYDNSGHSVSLSADGTTMAIGSVQNPGGGEYRGQTRVFKLVDTTWLQVDNGINGLFDNEYGGYNTAISANGETVLIGMPLSSANGTYAGAVRAYEGGVLGVDSSEAMEFVAFPNPASNLISIAMERSFSQIEIVQYDILGNKVNSATFQNSKEVDFPLRGQTGIYFLIVQADNSREIIRVVKE
;
A
#
# COMPACT_ATOMS: atom_id res chain seq x y z
N MET A 1 24.50 81.38 13.31
CA MET A 1 23.15 81.50 12.69
C MET A 1 22.85 80.21 11.92
N LYS A 2 21.61 79.96 11.49
CA LYS A 2 21.15 78.81 10.65
C LYS A 2 22.12 78.55 9.45
N ARG A 3 22.28 77.34 8.87
CA ARG A 3 21.40 76.16 8.77
C ARG A 3 22.18 74.90 8.28
N ASN A 4 21.63 73.70 8.52
CA ASN A 4 21.78 72.42 7.78
C ASN A 4 23.16 71.95 7.24
N LEU A 5 23.67 70.85 7.80
CA LEU A 5 24.12 69.69 7.01
C LEU A 5 23.23 68.49 7.35
N LEU A 6 22.89 67.64 6.37
CA LEU A 6 22.08 66.45 6.58
C LEU A 6 22.94 65.33 7.21
N LYS A 7 22.46 64.74 8.32
CA LYS A 7 22.89 63.40 8.71
C LYS A 7 22.13 62.39 7.87
N LEU A 8 22.81 61.77 6.91
CA LEU A 8 22.27 60.62 6.18
C LEU A 8 22.28 59.41 7.12
N GLN A 9 21.12 59.05 7.69
CA GLN A 9 20.98 57.81 8.44
C GLN A 9 20.91 56.64 7.45
N LEU A 10 21.95 55.81 7.44
CA LEU A 10 21.99 54.59 6.64
C LEU A 10 21.16 53.51 7.35
N LEU A 11 19.86 53.43 7.04
CA LEU A 11 19.06 52.26 7.41
C LEU A 11 19.51 51.08 6.55
N PHE A 12 20.35 50.20 7.12
CA PHE A 12 20.54 48.85 6.59
C PHE A 12 19.28 48.04 6.88
N ALA A 13 18.29 48.14 6.01
CA ALA A 13 17.17 47.23 5.98
C ALA A 13 17.67 45.87 5.47
N PHE A 14 18.14 45.02 6.40
CA PHE A 14 18.35 43.60 6.12
C PHE A 14 16.98 42.94 5.95
N SER A 15 16.39 43.09 4.77
CA SER A 15 15.28 42.25 4.33
C SER A 15 15.83 40.83 4.12
N LEU A 16 15.91 40.08 5.22
CA LEU A 16 16.24 38.67 5.18
C LEU A 16 15.07 37.95 4.51
N LEU A 17 15.12 37.90 3.18
CA LEU A 17 14.16 37.15 2.37
C LEU A 17 14.40 35.67 2.65
N LEU A 18 13.74 35.13 3.67
CA LEU A 18 13.45 33.71 3.70
C LEU A 18 12.56 33.43 2.49
N LEU A 19 13.22 33.08 1.40
CA LEU A 19 12.73 32.02 0.55
C LEU A 19 12.61 30.78 1.44
N ALA A 20 11.45 30.65 2.08
CA ALA A 20 10.97 29.37 2.55
C ALA A 20 10.73 28.51 1.31
N THR A 21 11.82 27.94 0.78
CA THR A 21 11.73 26.76 -0.06
C THR A 21 11.13 25.68 0.82
N SER A 22 9.81 25.55 0.77
CA SER A 22 9.12 24.37 1.25
C SER A 22 9.72 23.19 0.50
N VAL A 23 10.60 22.45 1.17
CA VAL A 23 10.97 21.11 0.75
C VAL A 23 9.73 20.27 1.01
N GLN A 24 8.83 20.28 0.04
CA GLN A 24 7.80 19.25 -0.09
C GLN A 24 8.53 17.90 -0.08
N SER A 25 8.05 16.94 0.71
CA SER A 25 8.80 15.71 1.04
C SER A 25 8.66 14.66 -0.05
N GLN A 26 8.95 15.10 -1.29
CA GLN A 26 8.74 14.35 -2.51
C GLN A 26 9.34 12.95 -2.40
N TRP A 27 8.53 11.95 -2.74
CA TRP A 27 8.92 10.56 -2.91
C TRP A 27 10.26 10.45 -3.67
N GLN A 28 11.29 9.95 -2.99
CA GLN A 28 12.61 9.74 -3.55
C GLN A 28 12.75 8.29 -4.03
N GLN A 29 13.49 8.06 -5.12
CA GLN A 29 13.65 6.70 -5.63
C GLN A 29 14.57 5.87 -4.71
N LYS A 30 14.03 4.77 -4.16
CA LYS A 30 14.75 3.84 -3.27
C LYS A 30 15.58 2.86 -4.11
N GLY A 31 16.79 3.28 -4.48
CA GLY A 31 17.72 2.49 -5.30
C GLY A 31 17.38 2.46 -6.80
N THR A 32 18.04 1.59 -7.56
CA THR A 32 17.82 1.43 -9.00
C THR A 32 16.60 0.57 -9.33
N ASP A 33 16.03 0.79 -10.51
CA ASP A 33 14.96 -0.03 -11.10
C ASP A 33 15.33 -1.53 -11.19
N ILE A 34 14.32 -2.39 -11.02
CA ILE A 34 14.40 -3.83 -11.24
C ILE A 34 13.79 -4.16 -12.61
N PHE A 35 14.64 -4.49 -13.60
CA PHE A 35 14.20 -4.82 -14.96
C PHE A 35 13.99 -6.32 -15.21
N GLY A 36 13.17 -6.66 -16.20
CA GLY A 36 13.17 -7.96 -16.88
C GLY A 36 14.12 -8.02 -18.08
N LEU A 37 14.12 -9.15 -18.78
CA LEU A 37 14.65 -9.33 -20.13
C LEU A 37 13.56 -9.03 -21.18
N GLU A 38 13.92 -8.92 -22.47
CA GLU A 38 12.96 -8.61 -23.54
C GLU A 38 11.74 -9.55 -23.52
N TYR A 39 10.53 -8.98 -23.54
CA TYR A 39 9.22 -9.63 -23.39
C TYR A 39 8.90 -10.29 -22.03
N ASP A 40 9.75 -10.23 -20.99
CA ASP A 40 9.46 -10.83 -19.67
C ASP A 40 8.21 -10.26 -18.98
N THR A 41 7.87 -8.98 -19.23
CA THR A 41 6.85 -8.19 -18.50
C THR A 41 7.06 -8.12 -16.99
N ALA A 42 8.30 -7.92 -16.54
CA ALA A 42 8.62 -7.79 -15.12
C ALA A 42 7.85 -6.64 -14.44
N GLY A 43 7.29 -6.90 -13.26
CA GLY A 43 6.37 -5.97 -12.59
C GLY A 43 4.90 -6.17 -12.99
N GLY A 44 4.59 -7.23 -13.74
CA GLY A 44 3.22 -7.67 -14.06
C GLY A 44 2.44 -8.13 -12.82
N ALA A 45 3.14 -8.52 -11.76
CA ALA A 45 2.63 -8.61 -10.39
C ALA A 45 3.74 -8.19 -9.42
N ILE A 46 3.39 -7.56 -8.30
CA ILE A 46 4.33 -7.11 -7.26
C ILE A 46 3.75 -7.30 -5.86
N ALA A 47 4.63 -7.54 -4.88
CA ALA A 47 4.28 -7.52 -3.45
C ALA A 47 5.47 -7.02 -2.62
N ILE A 48 5.22 -6.48 -1.42
CA ILE A 48 6.22 -5.88 -0.53
C ILE A 48 6.05 -6.39 0.91
N SER A 49 7.13 -6.45 1.69
CA SER A 49 7.09 -6.71 3.13
C SER A 49 6.57 -5.52 3.93
N ALA A 50 6.19 -5.76 5.19
CA ALA A 50 5.65 -4.73 6.07
C ALA A 50 6.64 -3.58 6.35
N ASP A 51 7.95 -3.89 6.41
CA ASP A 51 9.03 -2.94 6.64
C ASP A 51 9.57 -2.25 5.37
N GLY A 52 9.02 -2.60 4.20
CA GLY A 52 9.41 -2.02 2.92
C GLY A 52 10.80 -2.42 2.40
N ASN A 53 11.42 -3.48 2.92
CA ASN A 53 12.80 -3.89 2.56
C ASN A 53 12.89 -5.22 1.81
N LEU A 54 11.78 -5.91 1.57
CA LEU A 54 11.68 -7.08 0.69
C LEU A 54 10.58 -6.85 -0.35
N MET A 55 10.85 -7.18 -1.62
CA MET A 55 9.85 -7.18 -2.69
C MET A 55 9.86 -8.47 -3.49
N ALA A 56 8.69 -8.94 -3.92
CA ALA A 56 8.53 -9.99 -4.92
C ALA A 56 8.08 -9.36 -6.24
N VAL A 57 8.69 -9.77 -7.35
CA VAL A 57 8.44 -9.26 -8.72
C VAL A 57 8.10 -10.43 -9.63
N GLY A 58 6.86 -10.47 -10.10
CA GLY A 58 6.37 -11.40 -11.12
C GLY A 58 6.65 -10.92 -12.55
N ALA A 59 6.93 -11.88 -13.42
CA ALA A 59 7.24 -11.71 -14.83
C ALA A 59 6.60 -12.88 -15.61
N SER A 60 5.27 -12.84 -15.75
CA SER A 60 4.48 -13.98 -16.23
C SER A 60 4.71 -14.38 -17.70
N GLN A 61 5.31 -13.50 -18.50
CA GLN A 61 5.62 -13.74 -19.91
C GLN A 61 7.06 -14.25 -20.13
N ALA A 62 7.88 -14.32 -19.09
CA ALA A 62 9.26 -14.76 -19.18
C ALA A 62 9.42 -16.22 -19.62
N ASP A 63 10.61 -16.55 -20.14
CA ASP A 63 10.88 -17.81 -20.85
C ASP A 63 11.85 -18.81 -20.15
N PRO A 64 12.00 -18.88 -18.80
CA PRO A 64 13.04 -19.70 -18.15
C PRO A 64 12.99 -21.19 -18.53
N ASN A 65 11.78 -21.76 -18.68
CA ASN A 65 11.55 -23.16 -19.03
C ASN A 65 10.67 -23.30 -20.30
N GLY A 66 10.91 -22.42 -21.27
CA GLY A 66 10.14 -22.34 -22.53
C GLY A 66 9.11 -21.23 -22.54
N SER A 67 8.50 -20.99 -23.71
CA SER A 67 7.76 -19.76 -23.98
C SER A 67 6.60 -19.52 -23.02
N GLN A 68 6.54 -18.32 -22.40
CA GLN A 68 5.51 -17.92 -21.42
C GLN A 68 5.40 -18.89 -20.22
N SER A 69 6.53 -19.48 -19.79
CA SER A 69 6.59 -20.28 -18.56
C SER A 69 6.45 -19.41 -17.31
N GLY A 70 6.99 -18.18 -17.36
CA GLY A 70 6.91 -17.15 -16.34
C GLY A 70 7.95 -17.31 -15.21
N ASN A 71 8.29 -16.21 -14.55
CA ASN A 71 9.15 -16.23 -13.35
C ASN A 71 8.69 -15.28 -12.23
N VAL A 72 9.22 -15.53 -11.02
CA VAL A 72 9.22 -14.59 -9.90
C VAL A 72 10.66 -14.45 -9.37
N ARG A 73 11.07 -13.22 -9.10
CA ARG A 73 12.31 -12.87 -8.39
C ARG A 73 11.97 -12.12 -7.11
N VAL A 74 12.67 -12.42 -6.02
CA VAL A 74 12.55 -11.68 -4.75
C VAL A 74 13.81 -10.86 -4.52
N PHE A 75 13.68 -9.63 -4.03
CA PHE A 75 14.79 -8.72 -3.76
C PHE A 75 14.75 -8.20 -2.33
N GLU A 76 15.92 -8.03 -1.73
CA GLU A 76 16.16 -7.54 -0.36
C GLU A 76 16.99 -6.26 -0.42
N TRP A 77 16.63 -5.26 0.37
CA TRP A 77 17.32 -3.96 0.44
C TRP A 77 18.52 -4.04 1.38
N ASP A 78 19.74 -3.84 0.87
CA ASP A 78 20.97 -3.92 1.68
C ASP A 78 21.31 -2.62 2.45
N GLY A 79 20.43 -1.61 2.37
CA GLY A 79 20.66 -0.24 2.84
C GLY A 79 21.17 0.72 1.76
N THR A 80 21.54 0.21 0.58
CA THR A 80 22.07 1.01 -0.56
C THR A 80 21.53 0.60 -1.92
N GLN A 81 21.19 -0.69 -2.12
CA GLN A 81 20.67 -1.25 -3.36
C GLN A 81 19.74 -2.44 -3.09
N TRP A 82 18.99 -2.83 -4.12
CA TRP A 82 18.17 -4.04 -4.11
C TRP A 82 19.00 -5.23 -4.64
N LEU A 83 19.17 -6.26 -3.82
CA LEU A 83 19.89 -7.49 -4.17
C LEU A 83 18.91 -8.67 -4.29
N GLN A 84 19.09 -9.54 -5.29
CA GLN A 84 18.19 -10.70 -5.43
C GLN A 84 18.39 -11.70 -4.28
N ARG A 85 17.31 -11.99 -3.55
CA ARG A 85 17.27 -12.90 -2.40
C ARG A 85 17.02 -14.34 -2.86
N GLY A 86 18.11 -15.06 -3.12
CA GLY A 86 18.07 -16.46 -3.53
C GLY A 86 17.80 -16.66 -5.02
N GLN A 87 17.41 -17.88 -5.38
CA GLN A 87 17.19 -18.26 -6.78
C GLN A 87 15.94 -17.63 -7.38
N THR A 88 15.94 -17.43 -8.70
CA THR A 88 14.73 -17.14 -9.46
C THR A 88 13.80 -18.35 -9.42
N LEU A 89 12.52 -18.15 -9.12
CA LEU A 89 11.48 -19.16 -9.22
C LEU A 89 10.87 -19.10 -10.63
N GLY A 90 10.81 -20.21 -11.35
CA GLY A 90 10.27 -20.26 -12.72
C GLY A 90 9.16 -21.29 -12.84
N GLY A 91 8.20 -21.08 -13.75
CA GLY A 91 7.18 -22.08 -14.07
C GLY A 91 7.78 -23.29 -14.77
N GLU A 92 7.25 -24.49 -14.52
CA GLU A 92 7.88 -25.76 -14.90
C GLU A 92 7.84 -26.08 -16.41
N ALA A 93 7.00 -25.40 -17.20
CA ALA A 93 6.91 -25.57 -18.65
C ALA A 93 6.32 -24.34 -19.36
N ALA A 94 6.39 -24.31 -20.69
CA ALA A 94 5.77 -23.28 -21.53
C ALA A 94 4.27 -23.06 -21.22
N ASN A 95 3.82 -21.81 -21.39
CA ASN A 95 2.46 -21.30 -21.13
C ASN A 95 1.94 -21.34 -19.69
N ASN A 96 2.72 -21.79 -18.69
CA ASN A 96 2.28 -21.80 -17.28
C ASN A 96 1.94 -20.40 -16.74
N LYS A 97 2.60 -19.34 -17.24
CA LYS A 97 2.47 -17.95 -16.76
C LYS A 97 2.71 -17.81 -15.26
N PHE A 98 3.70 -18.53 -14.73
CA PHE A 98 4.07 -18.45 -13.32
C PHE A 98 4.52 -17.04 -12.95
N GLY A 99 4.02 -16.50 -11.84
CA GLY A 99 4.20 -15.09 -11.50
C GLY A 99 3.16 -14.16 -12.15
N TYR A 100 2.02 -14.69 -12.58
CA TYR A 100 0.85 -13.88 -12.99
C TYR A 100 0.26 -13.11 -11.81
N SER A 101 0.32 -13.70 -10.61
CA SER A 101 -0.02 -13.05 -9.35
C SER A 101 0.98 -13.48 -8.27
N VAL A 102 1.26 -12.60 -7.32
CA VAL A 102 2.16 -12.87 -6.18
C VAL A 102 1.58 -12.28 -4.89
N SER A 103 1.79 -12.96 -3.76
CA SER A 103 1.46 -12.43 -2.44
C SER A 103 2.58 -12.77 -1.46
N LEU A 104 3.08 -11.78 -0.74
CA LEU A 104 4.21 -11.90 0.18
C LEU A 104 3.72 -11.63 1.61
N THR A 105 4.13 -12.46 2.56
CA THR A 105 3.83 -12.24 3.99
C THR A 105 4.49 -10.95 4.52
N PRO A 106 3.94 -10.33 5.59
CA PRO A 106 4.52 -9.18 6.27
C PRO A 106 6.02 -9.30 6.60
N THR A 107 6.49 -10.51 6.91
CA THR A 107 7.90 -10.80 7.25
C THR A 107 8.81 -11.05 6.04
N GLY A 108 8.24 -11.10 4.83
CA GLY A 108 8.97 -11.39 3.59
C GLY A 108 9.57 -12.79 3.48
N ASN A 109 9.13 -13.75 4.32
CA ASN A 109 9.69 -15.10 4.37
C ASN A 109 8.78 -16.20 3.79
N ARG A 110 7.48 -15.95 3.58
CA ARG A 110 6.57 -16.82 2.82
C ARG A 110 5.96 -16.07 1.64
N LEU A 111 5.96 -16.70 0.47
CA LEU A 111 5.52 -16.16 -0.83
C LEU A 111 4.55 -17.14 -1.50
N ALA A 112 3.37 -16.69 -1.91
CA ALA A 112 2.46 -17.42 -2.79
C ALA A 112 2.56 -16.90 -4.23
N VAL A 113 2.51 -17.78 -5.22
CA VAL A 113 2.62 -17.44 -6.64
C VAL A 113 1.55 -18.17 -7.46
N GLY A 114 0.78 -17.43 -8.24
CA GLY A 114 -0.17 -17.97 -9.21
C GLY A 114 0.45 -18.22 -10.60
N ALA A 115 0.02 -19.29 -11.24
CA ALA A 115 0.40 -19.69 -12.60
C ALA A 115 -0.87 -20.02 -13.41
N THR A 116 -1.50 -18.99 -13.99
CA THR A 116 -2.86 -19.08 -14.55
C THR A 116 -3.01 -19.99 -15.75
N GLY A 117 -1.94 -20.26 -16.50
CA GLY A 117 -1.95 -21.17 -17.65
C GLY A 117 -1.47 -22.59 -17.33
N ALA A 118 -1.22 -22.91 -16.06
CA ALA A 118 -0.71 -24.21 -15.67
C ALA A 118 -1.69 -25.36 -16.01
N ALA A 119 -1.13 -26.49 -16.43
CA ALA A 119 -1.86 -27.75 -16.53
C ALA A 119 -1.87 -28.42 -15.15
N ALA A 120 -3.06 -28.58 -14.58
CA ALA A 120 -3.30 -28.89 -13.17
C ALA A 120 -4.51 -29.81 -13.03
N GLY A 121 -4.55 -30.71 -12.04
CA GLY A 121 -5.65 -31.65 -11.81
C GLY A 121 -5.92 -32.66 -12.95
N GLY A 122 -5.06 -32.72 -13.98
CA GLY A 122 -5.29 -33.45 -15.24
C GLY A 122 -5.94 -32.63 -16.36
N TYR A 123 -6.17 -31.33 -16.13
CA TYR A 123 -6.78 -30.39 -17.05
C TYR A 123 -5.74 -29.39 -17.62
N PRO A 124 -5.64 -29.17 -18.94
CA PRO A 124 -4.88 -28.03 -19.48
C PRO A 124 -5.49 -26.70 -19.01
N SER A 125 -4.62 -25.73 -18.72
CA SER A 125 -4.98 -24.34 -18.36
C SER A 125 -5.98 -24.19 -17.20
N ALA A 126 -6.05 -25.16 -16.29
CA ALA A 126 -6.80 -25.00 -15.05
C ALA A 126 -6.17 -23.95 -14.11
N GLY A 127 -4.86 -23.71 -14.27
CA GLY A 127 -4.06 -22.86 -13.40
C GLY A 127 -3.74 -23.51 -12.06
N ASN A 128 -2.72 -23.02 -11.36
CA ASN A 128 -2.42 -23.45 -10.00
C ASN A 128 -1.72 -22.35 -9.18
N VAL A 129 -1.54 -22.63 -7.88
CA VAL A 129 -0.81 -21.78 -6.94
C VAL A 129 0.23 -22.61 -6.19
N SER A 130 1.47 -22.15 -6.18
CA SER A 130 2.54 -22.72 -5.37
C SER A 130 2.97 -21.73 -4.29
N VAL A 131 3.22 -22.24 -3.08
CA VAL A 131 3.66 -21.43 -1.92
C VAL A 131 5.09 -21.84 -1.54
N PHE A 132 5.91 -20.86 -1.19
CA PHE A 132 7.34 -21.03 -0.92
C PHE A 132 7.75 -20.35 0.39
N ASP A 133 8.61 -21.01 1.16
CA ASP A 133 9.25 -20.45 2.36
C ASP A 133 10.74 -20.18 2.10
N TRP A 134 11.27 -19.14 2.74
CA TRP A 134 12.68 -18.80 2.75
C TRP A 134 13.41 -19.56 3.87
N ASN A 135 14.25 -20.54 3.52
CA ASN A 135 14.99 -21.34 4.51
C ASN A 135 16.21 -20.62 5.14
N GLY A 136 16.47 -19.36 4.75
CA GLY A 136 17.68 -18.60 5.09
C GLY A 136 18.76 -18.58 3.98
N SER A 137 18.59 -19.35 2.91
CA SER A 137 19.55 -19.47 1.79
C SER A 137 18.92 -19.73 0.41
N SER A 138 17.75 -20.37 0.37
CA SER A 138 16.96 -20.64 -0.83
C SER A 138 15.46 -20.61 -0.53
N TRP A 139 14.66 -20.39 -1.56
CA TRP A 139 13.20 -20.61 -1.50
C TRP A 139 12.89 -22.10 -1.67
N GLU A 140 12.05 -22.66 -0.81
CA GLU A 140 11.63 -24.07 -0.83
C GLU A 140 10.09 -24.15 -0.88
N ILE A 141 9.54 -25.12 -1.61
CA ILE A 141 8.07 -25.27 -1.76
C ILE A 141 7.43 -25.81 -0.47
N VAL A 142 6.25 -25.29 -0.13
CA VAL A 142 5.52 -25.53 1.13
C VAL A 142 4.24 -26.29 0.83
N GLY A 143 4.20 -27.57 1.22
CA GLY A 143 3.09 -28.48 0.89
C GLY A 143 3.06 -28.86 -0.59
N SER A 144 1.92 -29.35 -1.04
CA SER A 144 1.60 -29.59 -2.44
C SER A 144 1.23 -28.29 -3.15
N THR A 145 1.48 -28.23 -4.46
CA THR A 145 0.89 -27.19 -5.33
C THR A 145 -0.63 -27.30 -5.31
N ILE A 146 -1.31 -26.15 -5.18
CA ILE A 146 -2.76 -26.06 -5.11
C ILE A 146 -3.31 -25.94 -6.54
N ASP A 147 -3.72 -27.08 -7.09
CA ASP A 147 -4.22 -27.21 -8.45
C ASP A 147 -5.65 -26.64 -8.64
N GLY A 148 -5.88 -25.99 -9.78
CA GLY A 148 -7.22 -25.68 -10.29
C GLY A 148 -7.98 -26.95 -10.67
N VAL A 149 -9.29 -26.97 -10.43
CA VAL A 149 -10.09 -28.20 -10.46
C VAL A 149 -10.82 -28.47 -11.78
N TYR A 150 -10.83 -27.53 -12.72
CA TYR A 150 -11.46 -27.65 -14.04
C TYR A 150 -10.65 -26.91 -15.12
N ASN A 151 -10.84 -27.30 -16.38
CA ASN A 151 -10.28 -26.65 -17.57
C ASN A 151 -10.55 -25.14 -17.62
N ASP A 152 -9.56 -24.37 -18.08
CA ASP A 152 -9.68 -22.96 -18.51
C ASP A 152 -10.23 -21.94 -17.47
N ILE A 153 -10.29 -22.31 -16.19
CA ILE A 153 -10.77 -21.43 -15.10
C ILE A 153 -9.73 -20.37 -14.67
N ASN A 154 -8.47 -20.54 -15.07
CA ASN A 154 -7.31 -19.70 -14.70
C ASN A 154 -7.13 -19.53 -13.18
N SER A 155 -7.10 -20.64 -12.42
CA SER A 155 -6.81 -20.60 -10.98
C SER A 155 -5.44 -19.96 -10.69
N GLY A 156 -5.37 -19.16 -9.63
CA GLY A 156 -4.22 -18.31 -9.35
C GLY A 156 -4.23 -16.97 -10.10
N TRP A 157 -5.40 -16.52 -10.58
CA TRP A 157 -5.56 -15.21 -11.22
C TRP A 157 -5.24 -14.06 -10.28
N SER A 158 -5.73 -14.15 -9.05
CA SER A 158 -5.31 -13.34 -7.92
C SER A 158 -5.09 -14.27 -6.72
N VAL A 159 -4.09 -13.96 -5.90
CA VAL A 159 -3.73 -14.73 -4.70
C VAL A 159 -3.48 -13.77 -3.54
N SER A 160 -3.90 -14.14 -2.34
CA SER A 160 -3.57 -13.42 -1.11
C SER A 160 -3.22 -14.40 -0.01
N LEU A 161 -2.09 -14.19 0.66
CA LEU A 161 -1.80 -14.82 1.96
C LEU A 161 -2.45 -14.01 3.10
N ASP A 162 -2.62 -14.63 4.26
CA ASP A 162 -2.83 -13.93 5.53
C ASP A 162 -1.49 -13.51 6.17
N GLY A 163 -1.55 -12.77 7.28
CA GLY A 163 -0.37 -12.14 7.89
C GLY A 163 0.64 -13.11 8.51
N ASN A 164 0.23 -14.36 8.76
CA ASN A 164 1.09 -15.45 9.20
C ASN A 164 1.42 -16.45 8.06
N GLY A 165 0.74 -16.34 6.92
CA GLY A 165 0.94 -17.15 5.73
C GLY A 165 0.41 -18.59 5.80
N ASN A 166 -0.43 -18.94 6.78
CA ASN A 166 -1.06 -20.27 6.88
C ASN A 166 -2.51 -20.29 6.35
N ARG A 167 -3.02 -19.18 5.83
CA ARG A 167 -4.18 -19.16 4.93
C ARG A 167 -3.81 -18.51 3.59
N VAL A 168 -4.34 -19.07 2.50
CA VAL A 168 -4.22 -18.50 1.15
C VAL A 168 -5.60 -18.46 0.49
N ALA A 169 -6.01 -17.29 0.02
CA ALA A 169 -7.15 -17.13 -0.86
C ALA A 169 -6.67 -17.12 -2.32
N ILE A 170 -7.44 -17.76 -3.19
CA ILE A 170 -7.11 -17.99 -4.60
C ILE A 170 -8.39 -17.77 -5.42
N SER A 171 -8.31 -16.94 -6.48
CA SER A 171 -9.42 -16.74 -7.42
C SER A 171 -9.21 -17.46 -8.75
N ALA A 172 -10.35 -17.81 -9.37
CA ALA A 172 -10.46 -18.35 -10.71
C ALA A 172 -11.68 -17.69 -11.39
N PRO A 173 -11.58 -16.44 -11.88
CA PRO A 173 -12.73 -15.65 -12.35
C PRO A 173 -13.38 -16.20 -13.63
N HIS A 174 -12.72 -17.10 -14.36
CA HIS A 174 -13.31 -17.78 -15.51
C HIS A 174 -14.04 -19.10 -15.14
N ALA A 175 -14.09 -19.46 -13.86
CA ALA A 175 -14.86 -20.61 -13.40
C ALA A 175 -16.37 -20.46 -13.68
N GLY A 176 -17.01 -21.56 -14.03
CA GLY A 176 -18.45 -21.62 -14.29
C GLY A 176 -18.82 -22.78 -15.20
N LEU A 177 -19.87 -23.53 -14.84
CA LEU A 177 -20.33 -24.67 -15.64
C LEU A 177 -20.76 -24.22 -17.04
N SER A 178 -20.38 -24.98 -18.07
CA SER A 178 -20.71 -24.70 -19.48
C SER A 178 -20.22 -23.34 -20.01
N GLY A 179 -19.20 -22.73 -19.40
CA GLY A 179 -18.63 -21.46 -19.83
C GLY A 179 -19.41 -20.23 -19.35
N THR A 180 -20.07 -20.32 -18.20
CA THR A 180 -20.79 -19.18 -17.60
C THR A 180 -19.89 -18.10 -16.98
N GLN A 181 -18.63 -18.42 -16.66
CA GLN A 181 -17.63 -17.45 -16.17
C GLN A 181 -18.16 -16.55 -15.04
N ILE A 182 -18.84 -17.18 -14.08
CA ILE A 182 -19.36 -16.55 -12.86
C ILE A 182 -18.22 -16.15 -11.91
N GLY A 183 -17.11 -16.90 -11.96
CA GLY A 183 -15.96 -16.78 -11.09
C GLY A 183 -16.13 -17.54 -9.76
N GLU A 184 -15.01 -18.03 -9.23
CA GLU A 184 -14.96 -18.63 -7.89
C GLU A 184 -13.76 -18.12 -7.09
N VAL A 185 -13.90 -18.14 -5.76
CA VAL A 185 -12.81 -17.93 -4.81
C VAL A 185 -12.77 -19.10 -3.84
N ARG A 186 -11.57 -19.66 -3.66
CA ARG A 186 -11.27 -20.73 -2.70
C ARG A 186 -10.28 -20.22 -1.68
N ILE A 187 -10.51 -20.54 -0.41
CA ILE A 187 -9.55 -20.28 0.66
C ILE A 187 -9.03 -21.63 1.15
N TYR A 188 -7.72 -21.74 1.32
CA TYR A 188 -7.04 -22.92 1.85
C TYR A 188 -6.31 -22.57 3.14
N THR A 189 -6.12 -23.55 4.02
CA THR A 189 -5.30 -23.44 5.22
C THR A 189 -4.24 -24.54 5.25
N PHE A 190 -3.03 -24.18 5.70
CA PHE A 190 -1.89 -25.08 5.84
C PHE A 190 -1.89 -25.74 7.22
N ASP A 191 -1.80 -27.08 7.27
CA ASP A 191 -1.85 -27.84 8.52
C ASP A 191 -0.48 -28.08 9.18
N GLY A 192 0.60 -27.58 8.57
CA GLY A 192 1.99 -27.89 8.91
C GLY A 192 2.64 -28.93 8.00
N SER A 193 1.86 -29.57 7.11
CA SER A 193 2.33 -30.53 6.12
C SER A 193 1.78 -30.27 4.70
N ASP A 194 0.50 -29.92 4.56
CA ASP A 194 -0.13 -29.63 3.27
C ASP A 194 -1.31 -28.64 3.38
N TRP A 195 -1.85 -28.23 2.23
CA TRP A 195 -2.97 -27.30 2.10
C TRP A 195 -4.32 -28.01 2.01
N SER A 196 -5.30 -27.53 2.76
CA SER A 196 -6.68 -28.06 2.78
C SER A 196 -7.70 -26.92 2.62
N GLN A 197 -8.79 -27.15 1.88
CA GLN A 197 -9.76 -26.08 1.61
C GLN A 197 -10.53 -25.73 2.90
N LEU A 198 -10.49 -24.44 3.28
CA LEU A 198 -11.12 -23.90 4.48
C LEU A 198 -12.57 -23.50 4.17
N GLY A 199 -13.48 -24.48 4.30
CA GLY A 199 -14.91 -24.31 4.05
C GLY A 199 -15.31 -24.53 2.59
N ASN A 200 -16.52 -24.07 2.25
CA ASN A 200 -17.06 -24.16 0.90
C ASN A 200 -16.36 -23.17 -0.05
N VAL A 201 -16.51 -23.42 -1.35
CA VAL A 201 -16.17 -22.44 -2.40
C VAL A 201 -17.11 -21.24 -2.28
N ILE A 202 -16.61 -20.04 -2.54
CA ILE A 202 -17.42 -18.84 -2.75
C ILE A 202 -17.61 -18.73 -4.27
N GLU A 203 -18.85 -18.83 -4.76
CA GLU A 203 -19.21 -18.85 -6.18
C GLU A 203 -19.90 -17.53 -6.57
N GLY A 204 -19.62 -17.01 -7.77
CA GLY A 204 -20.29 -15.81 -8.30
C GLY A 204 -21.74 -16.10 -8.72
N GLU A 205 -22.57 -15.06 -8.75
CA GLU A 205 -24.03 -15.22 -8.87
C GLU A 205 -24.56 -15.19 -10.31
N ASN A 206 -24.03 -14.31 -11.18
CA ASN A 206 -24.46 -14.18 -12.57
C ASN A 206 -23.34 -14.47 -13.58
N GLN A 207 -23.74 -14.71 -14.83
CA GLN A 207 -22.86 -15.11 -15.93
C GLN A 207 -22.12 -13.92 -16.54
N TYR A 208 -20.78 -14.04 -16.63
CA TYR A 208 -19.83 -13.00 -17.03
C TYR A 208 -19.60 -11.85 -16.03
N ASP A 209 -19.98 -11.99 -14.76
CA ASP A 209 -19.62 -11.04 -13.69
C ASP A 209 -18.12 -11.12 -13.30
N TYR A 210 -17.49 -12.27 -13.57
CA TYR A 210 -16.08 -12.60 -13.29
C TYR A 210 -15.65 -12.34 -11.83
N MET A 211 -16.35 -12.93 -10.87
CA MET A 211 -16.01 -12.78 -9.44
C MET A 211 -14.57 -13.20 -9.16
N GLY A 212 -13.81 -12.31 -8.53
CA GLY A 212 -12.41 -12.53 -8.19
C GLY A 212 -11.40 -12.01 -9.23
N HIS A 213 -11.71 -10.98 -10.04
CA HIS A 213 -10.67 -10.20 -10.76
C HIS A 213 -9.67 -9.60 -9.76
N SER A 214 -10.11 -9.33 -8.53
CA SER A 214 -9.26 -9.01 -7.38
C SER A 214 -9.74 -9.75 -6.13
N ILE A 215 -8.81 -10.12 -5.23
CA ILE A 215 -9.11 -10.61 -3.88
C ILE A 215 -8.07 -10.08 -2.88
N LYS A 216 -8.43 -9.97 -1.60
CA LYS A 216 -7.47 -9.68 -0.51
C LYS A 216 -7.90 -10.34 0.81
N LEU A 217 -6.96 -10.98 1.49
CA LEU A 217 -7.13 -11.43 2.88
C LEU A 217 -6.67 -10.34 3.87
N SER A 218 -7.41 -10.25 4.97
CA SER A 218 -6.99 -9.61 6.22
C SER A 218 -5.82 -10.36 6.88
N ALA A 219 -5.09 -9.72 7.80
CA ALA A 219 -3.86 -10.29 8.36
C ALA A 219 -4.09 -11.42 9.39
N ASN A 220 -5.26 -11.51 10.02
CA ASN A 220 -5.70 -12.70 10.76
C ASN A 220 -6.24 -13.81 9.83
N GLY A 221 -6.47 -13.50 8.56
CA GLY A 221 -7.01 -14.42 7.56
C GLY A 221 -8.49 -14.79 7.81
N GLU A 222 -9.21 -14.02 8.64
CA GLU A 222 -10.61 -14.33 9.02
C GLU A 222 -11.62 -13.55 8.16
N ARG A 223 -11.17 -12.53 7.43
CA ARG A 223 -11.96 -11.82 6.40
C ARG A 223 -11.27 -11.87 5.03
N VAL A 224 -12.08 -12.05 3.99
CA VAL A 224 -11.67 -11.93 2.58
C VAL A 224 -12.55 -10.89 1.88
N ALA A 225 -11.93 -9.99 1.12
CA ALA A 225 -12.61 -9.11 0.19
C ALA A 225 -12.44 -9.64 -1.25
N ILE A 226 -13.49 -9.52 -2.07
CA ILE A 226 -13.57 -10.12 -3.40
C ILE A 226 -14.20 -9.09 -4.37
N GLY A 227 -13.51 -8.77 -5.46
CA GLY A 227 -13.98 -7.84 -6.49
C GLY A 227 -14.61 -8.54 -7.70
N THR A 228 -15.78 -8.06 -8.10
CA THR A 228 -16.66 -8.62 -9.14
C THR A 228 -16.97 -7.52 -10.16
N HIS A 229 -16.01 -7.24 -11.04
CA HIS A 229 -15.99 -5.98 -11.79
C HIS A 229 -17.06 -5.80 -12.87
N MET A 230 -17.70 -6.87 -13.35
CA MET A 230 -18.77 -6.81 -14.36
C MET A 230 -20.13 -7.17 -13.76
N ASN A 231 -20.31 -6.92 -12.45
CA ASN A 231 -21.58 -7.16 -11.78
C ASN A 231 -22.62 -6.07 -12.10
N ASP A 232 -23.80 -6.51 -12.54
CA ASP A 232 -24.91 -5.69 -13.03
C ASP A 232 -25.86 -5.16 -11.93
N ASP A 233 -25.67 -5.52 -10.65
CA ASP A 233 -26.62 -5.27 -9.54
C ASP A 233 -27.09 -3.81 -9.41
N PHE A 234 -26.21 -2.85 -9.74
CA PHE A 234 -26.50 -1.42 -9.70
C PHE A 234 -26.89 -0.88 -11.09
N ALA A 235 -26.05 -1.17 -12.10
CA ALA A 235 -26.23 -0.84 -13.50
C ALA A 235 -25.27 -1.71 -14.34
N THR A 236 -25.45 -1.72 -15.67
CA THR A 236 -24.65 -2.56 -16.60
C THR A 236 -23.15 -2.39 -16.38
N ASP A 237 -22.42 -3.48 -16.12
CA ASP A 237 -20.97 -3.49 -15.84
C ASP A 237 -20.52 -2.49 -14.74
N ALA A 238 -21.40 -2.10 -13.80
CA ALA A 238 -21.04 -1.15 -12.75
C ALA A 238 -19.97 -1.73 -11.80
N GLY A 239 -20.02 -3.04 -11.57
CA GLY A 239 -19.08 -3.77 -10.73
C GLY A 239 -19.38 -3.66 -9.24
N SER A 240 -18.85 -4.61 -8.46
CA SER A 240 -19.06 -4.66 -7.03
C SER A 240 -17.87 -5.27 -6.26
N VAL A 241 -17.92 -5.11 -4.93
CA VAL A 241 -17.01 -5.76 -3.98
C VAL A 241 -17.83 -6.35 -2.84
N ASP A 242 -17.60 -7.62 -2.56
CA ASP A 242 -18.14 -8.33 -1.40
C ASP A 242 -17.05 -8.61 -0.38
N ILE A 243 -17.42 -8.55 0.90
CA ILE A 243 -16.56 -8.94 2.02
C ILE A 243 -17.22 -10.14 2.71
N TYR A 244 -16.44 -11.17 3.04
CA TYR A 244 -16.87 -12.36 3.76
C TYR A 244 -16.03 -12.57 5.02
N GLU A 245 -16.67 -12.96 6.12
CA GLU A 245 -16.03 -13.30 7.40
C GLU A 245 -16.19 -14.80 7.71
N TRP A 246 -15.15 -15.41 8.27
CA TRP A 246 -15.12 -16.83 8.63
C TRP A 246 -15.78 -17.08 10.00
N ASN A 247 -16.98 -17.65 10.00
CA ASN A 247 -17.75 -17.91 11.23
C ASN A 247 -17.37 -19.21 11.97
N GLY A 248 -16.23 -19.83 11.66
CA GLY A 248 -15.83 -21.13 12.20
C GLY A 248 -16.37 -22.35 11.45
N SER A 249 -17.24 -22.16 10.44
CA SER A 249 -17.80 -23.26 9.63
C SER A 249 -17.92 -22.96 8.13
N GLN A 250 -18.17 -21.70 7.77
CA GLN A 250 -18.31 -21.23 6.40
C GLN A 250 -17.93 -19.74 6.32
N TRP A 251 -17.63 -19.28 5.12
CA TRP A 251 -17.53 -17.86 4.79
C TRP A 251 -18.94 -17.28 4.68
N ALA A 252 -19.23 -16.23 5.45
CA ALA A 252 -20.52 -15.55 5.42
C ALA A 252 -20.33 -14.08 5.03
N GLN A 253 -21.19 -13.56 4.15
CA GLN A 253 -21.13 -12.17 3.71
C GLN A 253 -21.26 -11.22 4.91
N MET A 254 -20.40 -10.20 4.95
CA MET A 254 -20.19 -9.30 6.08
C MET A 254 -20.63 -7.89 5.67
N GLY A 255 -21.87 -7.55 6.01
CA GLY A 255 -22.53 -6.31 5.57
C GLY A 255 -23.17 -6.44 4.19
N ASN A 256 -23.53 -5.29 3.61
CA ASN A 256 -24.06 -5.21 2.24
C ASN A 256 -22.92 -5.18 1.22
N ARG A 257 -23.19 -5.69 0.01
CA ARG A 257 -22.34 -5.52 -1.19
C ARG A 257 -22.04 -4.05 -1.45
N LEU A 258 -20.79 -3.73 -1.77
CA LEU A 258 -20.37 -2.41 -2.22
C LEU A 258 -20.47 -2.34 -3.74
N THR A 259 -21.17 -1.35 -4.31
CA THR A 259 -21.38 -1.25 -5.77
C THR A 259 -20.63 -0.10 -6.42
N GLY A 260 -20.48 -0.19 -7.74
CA GLY A 260 -20.32 0.94 -8.64
C GLY A 260 -21.44 1.99 -8.51
N THR A 261 -21.29 3.05 -9.27
CA THR A 261 -22.08 4.29 -9.23
C THR A 261 -22.55 4.77 -10.60
N GLU A 262 -21.92 4.30 -11.67
CA GLU A 262 -22.30 4.55 -13.07
C GLU A 262 -22.24 3.24 -13.89
N GLU A 263 -22.81 3.23 -15.10
CA GLU A 263 -22.64 2.12 -16.04
C GLU A 263 -21.16 1.98 -16.44
N THR A 264 -20.66 0.75 -16.60
CA THR A 264 -19.27 0.43 -16.97
C THR A 264 -18.16 0.94 -16.02
N ASP A 265 -18.49 1.35 -14.79
CA ASP A 265 -17.51 1.78 -13.76
C ASP A 265 -16.35 0.77 -13.56
N TRP A 266 -16.63 -0.53 -13.71
CA TRP A 266 -15.75 -1.66 -13.37
C TRP A 266 -15.23 -1.60 -11.92
N PHE A 267 -16.10 -1.16 -11.00
CA PHE A 267 -15.78 -1.02 -9.58
C PHE A 267 -15.39 -2.38 -8.97
N GLY A 268 -14.31 -2.37 -8.18
CA GLY A 268 -13.75 -3.58 -7.59
C GLY A 268 -12.77 -4.34 -8.47
N ARG A 269 -12.48 -3.90 -9.71
CA ARG A 269 -11.42 -4.53 -10.52
C ARG A 269 -10.05 -4.44 -9.83
N SER A 270 -9.79 -3.38 -9.06
CA SER A 270 -8.69 -3.33 -8.09
C SER A 270 -9.27 -3.12 -6.68
N ILE A 271 -8.73 -3.82 -5.67
CA ILE A 271 -9.06 -3.63 -4.25
C ILE A 271 -7.80 -3.80 -3.40
N ASP A 272 -7.78 -3.17 -2.22
CA ASP A 272 -6.88 -3.55 -1.14
C ASP A 272 -7.54 -3.35 0.24
N PHE A 273 -7.04 -4.06 1.26
CA PHE A 273 -7.70 -4.26 2.55
C PHE A 273 -6.70 -4.13 3.71
N SER A 274 -7.08 -3.41 4.76
CA SER A 274 -6.25 -3.17 5.95
C SER A 274 -5.94 -4.47 6.69
N ALA A 275 -4.89 -4.46 7.53
CA ALA A 275 -4.44 -5.67 8.23
C ALA A 275 -5.50 -6.22 9.21
N ASP A 276 -6.31 -5.34 9.81
CA ASP A 276 -7.44 -5.72 10.65
C ASP A 276 -8.73 -6.07 9.87
N GLY A 277 -8.75 -5.84 8.56
CA GLY A 277 -9.92 -6.02 7.71
C GLY A 277 -11.11 -5.14 8.08
N ASN A 278 -10.89 -3.96 8.67
CA ASN A 278 -11.95 -2.96 8.93
C ASN A 278 -12.00 -1.84 7.88
N ARG A 279 -10.98 -1.69 7.01
CA ARG A 279 -10.94 -0.69 5.94
C ARG A 279 -10.60 -1.30 4.59
N ILE A 280 -11.35 -0.94 3.57
CA ILE A 280 -11.15 -1.39 2.18
C ILE A 280 -11.03 -0.18 1.25
N VAL A 281 -10.17 -0.28 0.24
CA VAL A 281 -10.14 0.61 -0.92
C VAL A 281 -10.48 -0.17 -2.17
N ALA A 282 -11.21 0.44 -3.11
CA ALA A 282 -11.63 -0.18 -4.35
C ALA A 282 -11.62 0.83 -5.52
N GLY A 283 -11.05 0.43 -6.65
CA GLY A 283 -10.97 1.21 -7.88
C GLY A 283 -12.05 0.87 -8.91
N ALA A 284 -12.47 1.89 -9.64
CA ALA A 284 -13.37 1.90 -10.79
C ALA A 284 -12.70 2.72 -11.90
N TRP A 285 -11.83 2.09 -12.71
CA TRP A 285 -10.90 2.82 -13.58
C TRP A 285 -11.52 3.35 -14.88
N HIS A 286 -12.73 2.88 -15.24
CA HIS A 286 -13.53 3.38 -16.36
C HIS A 286 -14.51 4.50 -15.96
N HIS A 287 -14.67 4.76 -14.66
CA HIS A 287 -15.58 5.80 -14.14
C HIS A 287 -15.38 7.17 -14.81
N GLY A 288 -16.46 7.78 -15.28
CA GLY A 288 -16.49 9.14 -15.80
C GLY A 288 -15.52 9.41 -16.97
N GLU A 289 -15.78 8.81 -18.13
CA GLU A 289 -14.96 8.95 -19.36
C GLU A 289 -13.48 8.52 -19.15
N ASP A 290 -13.29 7.31 -18.62
CA ASP A 290 -11.97 6.68 -18.34
C ASP A 290 -11.05 7.51 -17.42
N ARG A 291 -11.59 8.54 -16.74
CA ARG A 291 -10.90 9.31 -15.70
C ARG A 291 -10.54 8.42 -14.51
N GLY A 292 -11.49 7.57 -14.14
CA GLY A 292 -11.40 6.62 -13.05
C GLY A 292 -11.61 7.23 -11.66
N GLN A 293 -12.02 6.38 -10.71
CA GLN A 293 -12.29 6.74 -9.32
C GLN A 293 -11.80 5.64 -8.37
N VAL A 294 -11.37 6.04 -7.17
CA VAL A 294 -11.19 5.15 -6.02
C VAL A 294 -12.10 5.60 -4.88
N ARG A 295 -12.74 4.64 -4.20
CA ARG A 295 -13.49 4.86 -2.96
C ARG A 295 -12.89 4.02 -1.84
N ALA A 296 -12.89 4.57 -0.63
CA ALA A 296 -12.52 3.87 0.60
C ALA A 296 -13.79 3.63 1.46
N PHE A 297 -13.82 2.55 2.22
CA PHE A 297 -14.93 2.22 3.11
C PHE A 297 -14.41 1.69 4.45
N GLU A 298 -15.13 1.96 5.53
CA GLU A 298 -14.82 1.53 6.89
C GLU A 298 -16.01 0.78 7.50
N TRP A 299 -15.73 -0.28 8.25
CA TRP A 299 -16.74 -1.08 8.94
C TRP A 299 -17.16 -0.43 10.26
N ASN A 300 -18.41 0.05 10.35
CA ASN A 300 -18.92 0.73 11.55
C ASN A 300 -19.31 -0.22 12.71
N GLY A 301 -19.18 -1.53 12.51
CA GLY A 301 -19.68 -2.57 13.41
C GLY A 301 -20.96 -3.27 12.94
N SER A 302 -21.63 -2.75 11.91
CA SER A 302 -22.90 -3.26 11.36
C SER A 302 -23.06 -3.12 9.85
N GLU A 303 -22.45 -2.10 9.23
CA GLU A 303 -22.42 -1.86 7.79
C GLU A 303 -21.10 -1.19 7.37
N TRP A 304 -20.84 -1.19 6.05
CA TRP A 304 -19.70 -0.50 5.44
C TRP A 304 -20.10 0.92 5.06
N GLU A 305 -19.51 1.92 5.72
CA GLU A 305 -19.71 3.34 5.38
C GLU A 305 -18.58 3.83 4.47
N GLN A 306 -18.84 4.78 3.57
CA GLN A 306 -17.78 5.37 2.74
C GLN A 306 -16.87 6.27 3.60
N LEU A 307 -15.59 5.90 3.69
CA LEU A 307 -14.58 6.60 4.46
C LEU A 307 -14.03 7.78 3.65
N GLY A 308 -14.64 8.95 3.83
CA GLY A 308 -14.22 10.20 3.20
C GLY A 308 -14.65 10.35 1.74
N GLN A 309 -14.11 11.36 1.07
CA GLN A 309 -14.51 11.70 -0.29
C GLN A 309 -13.93 10.73 -1.34
N SER A 310 -14.67 10.50 -2.42
CA SER A 310 -14.17 9.74 -3.58
C SER A 310 -12.95 10.43 -4.21
N ILE A 311 -11.97 9.64 -4.62
CA ILE A 311 -10.72 10.12 -5.22
C ILE A 311 -10.77 9.87 -6.73
N ASN A 312 -11.06 10.93 -7.51
CA ASN A 312 -11.13 10.85 -8.97
C ASN A 312 -9.75 11.03 -9.63
N GLY A 313 -9.59 10.56 -10.87
CA GLY A 313 -8.49 10.91 -11.77
C GLY A 313 -8.34 12.42 -11.99
N GLU A 314 -7.17 12.85 -12.48
CA GLU A 314 -6.90 14.28 -12.72
C GLU A 314 -7.56 14.75 -14.03
N ASN A 315 -7.56 13.89 -15.04
CA ASN A 315 -8.11 14.13 -16.38
C ASN A 315 -8.87 12.89 -16.89
N ASP A 316 -9.73 13.08 -17.89
CA ASP A 316 -10.36 12.00 -18.64
C ASP A 316 -9.29 11.13 -19.34
N TYR A 317 -9.55 9.82 -19.44
CA TYR A 317 -8.60 8.81 -19.94
C TYR A 317 -7.29 8.65 -19.12
N ASP A 318 -7.22 9.13 -17.87
CA ASP A 318 -6.09 8.86 -16.95
C ASP A 318 -6.02 7.41 -16.44
N ASN A 319 -7.17 6.71 -16.45
CA ASN A 319 -7.40 5.36 -15.89
C ASN A 319 -7.05 5.25 -14.40
N SER A 320 -7.48 6.21 -13.57
CA SER A 320 -7.14 6.26 -12.15
C SER A 320 -7.87 5.18 -11.34
N GLY A 321 -7.13 4.42 -10.53
CA GLY A 321 -7.65 3.23 -9.85
C GLY A 321 -7.45 1.92 -10.63
N HIS A 322 -6.66 1.92 -11.71
CA HIS A 322 -6.24 0.69 -12.40
C HIS A 322 -5.52 -0.28 -11.43
N SER A 323 -4.74 0.27 -10.49
CA SER A 323 -4.31 -0.43 -9.29
C SER A 323 -4.51 0.44 -8.05
N VAL A 324 -4.72 -0.20 -6.90
CA VAL A 324 -4.74 0.41 -5.58
C VAL A 324 -3.96 -0.45 -4.60
N SER A 325 -3.35 0.16 -3.59
CA SER A 325 -2.75 -0.54 -2.45
C SER A 325 -2.84 0.29 -1.17
N LEU A 326 -2.94 -0.35 -0.01
CA LEU A 326 -3.30 0.25 1.28
C LEU A 326 -2.34 -0.18 2.40
N SER A 327 -1.95 0.77 3.26
CA SER A 327 -1.13 0.51 4.45
C SER A 327 -1.87 -0.37 5.48
N ALA A 328 -1.13 -1.00 6.40
CA ALA A 328 -1.69 -1.99 7.31
C ALA A 328 -2.71 -1.40 8.30
N ASP A 329 -2.55 -0.13 8.66
CA ASP A 329 -3.47 0.67 9.49
C ASP A 329 -4.62 1.30 8.69
N GLY A 330 -4.63 1.13 7.36
CA GLY A 330 -5.60 1.75 6.47
C GLY A 330 -5.62 3.28 6.50
N THR A 331 -4.49 3.94 6.77
CA THR A 331 -4.39 5.42 6.72
C THR A 331 -3.71 5.97 5.47
N THR A 332 -2.95 5.16 4.72
CA THR A 332 -2.18 5.63 3.56
C THR A 332 -2.40 4.69 2.37
N MET A 333 -2.78 5.23 1.21
CA MET A 333 -3.00 4.44 -0.01
C MET A 333 -2.20 4.96 -1.19
N ALA A 334 -1.80 4.06 -2.10
CA ALA A 334 -1.28 4.40 -3.42
C ALA A 334 -2.31 4.02 -4.50
N ILE A 335 -2.49 4.89 -5.50
CA ILE A 335 -3.43 4.74 -6.61
C ILE A 335 -2.66 4.90 -7.93
N GLY A 336 -2.76 3.91 -8.81
CA GLY A 336 -2.23 3.96 -10.16
C GLY A 336 -3.20 4.58 -11.18
N SER A 337 -2.71 5.55 -11.95
CA SER A 337 -3.34 6.13 -13.14
C SER A 337 -2.51 5.73 -14.37
N VAL A 338 -2.86 4.60 -14.99
CA VAL A 338 -1.94 3.91 -15.93
C VAL A 338 -1.77 4.63 -17.28
N GLN A 339 -2.74 5.43 -17.70
CA GLN A 339 -2.68 6.21 -18.96
C GLN A 339 -2.37 7.70 -18.74
N ASN A 340 -2.42 8.20 -17.50
CA ASN A 340 -2.05 9.58 -17.18
C ASN A 340 -0.68 9.96 -17.79
N PRO A 341 -0.55 11.14 -18.42
CA PRO A 341 0.64 11.48 -19.18
C PRO A 341 1.92 11.59 -18.33
N GLY A 342 1.83 11.87 -17.02
CA GLY A 342 2.99 11.97 -16.13
C GLY A 342 4.06 13.00 -16.55
N GLY A 343 3.68 14.00 -17.37
CA GLY A 343 4.61 14.95 -17.99
C GLY A 343 5.24 14.51 -19.32
N GLY A 344 4.73 13.45 -19.95
CA GLY A 344 5.10 12.96 -21.28
C GLY A 344 3.97 12.20 -21.97
N GLU A 345 4.29 11.17 -22.74
CA GLU A 345 3.32 10.32 -23.46
C GLU A 345 3.21 8.95 -22.76
N TYR A 346 2.02 8.61 -22.22
CA TYR A 346 1.71 7.37 -21.49
C TYR A 346 2.79 6.94 -20.46
N ARG A 347 3.31 7.90 -19.69
CA ARG A 347 4.25 7.58 -18.61
C ARG A 347 3.60 6.87 -17.44
N GLY A 348 2.30 7.11 -17.25
CA GLY A 348 1.58 6.73 -16.05
C GLY A 348 1.99 7.55 -14.84
N GLN A 349 1.15 7.51 -13.82
CA GLN A 349 1.35 8.21 -12.55
C GLN A 349 0.83 7.34 -11.40
N THR A 350 1.53 7.34 -10.26
CA THR A 350 1.02 6.82 -8.99
C THR A 350 0.84 7.95 -8.00
N ARG A 351 -0.39 8.20 -7.55
CA ARG A 351 -0.67 9.21 -6.50
C ARG A 351 -0.80 8.52 -5.16
N VAL A 352 -0.22 9.11 -4.12
CA VAL A 352 -0.33 8.62 -2.74
C VAL A 352 -1.24 9.56 -1.96
N PHE A 353 -2.12 9.01 -1.13
CA PHE A 353 -3.06 9.75 -0.29
C PHE A 353 -2.95 9.29 1.17
N LYS A 354 -2.98 10.23 2.10
CA LYS A 354 -3.10 9.96 3.54
C LYS A 354 -4.43 10.45 4.08
N LEU A 355 -5.09 9.62 4.88
CA LEU A 355 -6.28 9.96 5.64
C LEU A 355 -5.88 10.88 6.81
N VAL A 356 -6.50 12.06 6.88
CA VAL A 356 -6.44 12.95 8.03
C VAL A 356 -7.89 13.21 8.46
N ASP A 357 -8.19 12.95 9.73
CA ASP A 357 -9.55 12.82 10.26
C ASP A 357 -10.41 11.85 9.41
N THR A 358 -11.26 12.39 8.54
CA THR A 358 -12.11 11.63 7.60
C THR A 358 -11.91 12.09 6.15
N THR A 359 -10.77 12.71 5.82
CA THR A 359 -10.47 13.30 4.50
C THR A 359 -9.19 12.70 3.92
N TRP A 360 -9.24 12.25 2.66
CA TRP A 360 -8.03 11.79 1.96
C TRP A 360 -7.28 12.97 1.35
N LEU A 361 -6.07 13.24 1.83
CA LEU A 361 -5.21 14.31 1.34
C LEU A 361 -4.08 13.73 0.49
N GLN A 362 -3.86 14.28 -0.69
CA GLN A 362 -2.78 13.84 -1.58
C GLN A 362 -1.40 14.21 -1.00
N VAL A 363 -0.48 13.25 -1.01
CA VAL A 363 0.92 13.44 -0.64
C VAL A 363 1.70 13.87 -1.89
N ASP A 364 2.12 15.14 -1.89
CA ASP A 364 2.80 15.82 -3.00
C ASP A 364 2.04 15.74 -4.35
N ASN A 365 2.75 15.96 -5.45
CA ASN A 365 2.20 16.03 -6.81
C ASN A 365 2.12 14.64 -7.49
N GLY A 366 2.11 13.55 -6.71
CA GLY A 366 2.22 12.18 -7.21
C GLY A 366 3.62 11.81 -7.74
N ILE A 367 3.74 10.55 -8.15
CA ILE A 367 4.95 9.91 -8.65
C ILE A 367 4.74 9.59 -10.13
N ASN A 368 5.37 10.35 -11.02
CA ASN A 368 5.27 10.15 -12.46
C ASN A 368 6.23 9.05 -12.96
N GLY A 369 5.89 8.38 -14.06
CA GLY A 369 6.86 7.61 -14.84
C GLY A 369 7.99 8.48 -15.39
N LEU A 370 9.17 7.89 -15.59
CA LEU A 370 10.37 8.60 -16.04
C LEU A 370 10.49 8.63 -17.57
N PHE A 371 9.91 7.65 -18.26
CA PHE A 371 10.02 7.47 -19.70
C PHE A 371 8.63 7.40 -20.37
N ASP A 372 8.56 7.80 -21.64
CA ASP A 372 7.34 7.70 -22.44
C ASP A 372 7.02 6.23 -22.74
N ASN A 373 5.73 5.86 -22.68
CA ASN A 373 5.22 4.48 -22.77
C ASN A 373 5.75 3.54 -21.65
N GLU A 374 5.94 4.07 -20.45
CA GLU A 374 6.34 3.30 -19.26
C GLU A 374 5.15 2.74 -18.46
N TYR A 375 3.96 3.36 -18.53
CA TYR A 375 2.73 2.91 -17.85
C TYR A 375 2.88 2.72 -16.32
N GLY A 376 3.55 3.65 -15.66
CA GLY A 376 3.70 3.73 -14.21
C GLY A 376 2.37 3.72 -13.47
N GLY A 377 2.22 2.79 -12.53
CA GLY A 377 0.97 2.58 -11.78
C GLY A 377 0.10 1.45 -12.33
N TYR A 378 0.56 0.71 -13.35
CA TYR A 378 -0.11 -0.52 -13.80
C TYR A 378 -0.38 -1.46 -12.62
N ASN A 379 0.64 -1.66 -11.77
CA ASN A 379 0.51 -2.25 -10.43
C ASN A 379 1.11 -1.31 -9.38
N THR A 380 0.58 -1.33 -8.16
CA THR A 380 1.12 -0.63 -6.99
C THR A 380 1.15 -1.56 -5.79
N ALA A 381 2.11 -1.35 -4.88
CA ALA A 381 2.14 -1.97 -3.56
C ALA A 381 2.75 -0.99 -2.55
N ILE A 382 2.30 -1.00 -1.30
CA ILE A 382 2.77 -0.08 -0.25
C ILE A 382 3.15 -0.87 1.01
N SER A 383 4.21 -0.42 1.72
CA SER A 383 4.63 -1.01 2.98
C SER A 383 3.58 -0.80 4.09
N ALA A 384 3.63 -1.62 5.15
CA ALA A 384 2.63 -1.60 6.21
C ALA A 384 2.53 -0.24 6.94
N ASN A 385 3.63 0.51 6.98
CA ASN A 385 3.73 1.85 7.57
C ASN A 385 3.49 3.00 6.58
N GLY A 386 3.22 2.72 5.30
CA GLY A 386 2.99 3.75 4.29
C GLY A 386 4.24 4.47 3.74
N GLU A 387 5.46 4.09 4.15
CA GLU A 387 6.70 4.82 3.81
C GLU A 387 7.38 4.38 2.49
N THR A 388 7.18 3.14 2.04
CA THR A 388 7.75 2.62 0.78
C THR A 388 6.65 2.22 -0.18
N VAL A 389 6.69 2.73 -1.41
CA VAL A 389 5.78 2.40 -2.52
C VAL A 389 6.56 1.72 -3.63
N LEU A 390 6.03 0.61 -4.15
CA LEU A 390 6.48 -0.03 -5.39
C LEU A 390 5.54 0.33 -6.53
N ILE A 391 6.11 0.61 -7.69
CA ILE A 391 5.39 0.87 -8.94
C ILE A 391 5.83 -0.18 -9.96
N GLY A 392 4.86 -0.99 -10.42
CA GLY A 392 5.05 -1.99 -11.47
C GLY A 392 4.72 -1.41 -12.84
N MET A 393 5.59 -1.68 -13.81
CA MET A 393 5.58 -1.12 -15.17
C MET A 393 5.83 -2.24 -16.20
N PRO A 394 4.95 -3.26 -16.31
CA PRO A 394 5.18 -4.46 -17.12
C PRO A 394 5.32 -4.18 -18.62
N LEU A 395 4.80 -3.05 -19.10
CA LEU A 395 4.87 -2.64 -20.50
C LEU A 395 6.10 -1.77 -20.81
N SER A 396 6.88 -1.37 -19.78
CA SER A 396 8.07 -0.54 -19.97
C SER A 396 9.08 -1.24 -20.89
N SER A 397 9.52 -0.51 -21.91
CA SER A 397 10.52 -0.98 -22.86
C SER A 397 11.94 -0.44 -22.59
N ALA A 398 12.17 0.13 -21.40
CA ALA A 398 13.42 0.78 -21.01
C ALA A 398 14.66 -0.14 -21.01
N ASN A 399 14.46 -1.46 -20.85
CA ASN A 399 15.51 -2.50 -20.92
C ASN A 399 15.28 -3.51 -22.06
N GLY A 400 14.64 -3.06 -23.16
CA GLY A 400 14.20 -3.91 -24.27
C GLY A 400 12.68 -4.02 -24.35
N THR A 401 12.15 -4.31 -25.54
CA THR A 401 10.72 -4.40 -25.86
C THR A 401 9.91 -5.17 -24.79
N TYR A 402 8.96 -4.50 -24.14
CA TYR A 402 8.11 -5.05 -23.07
C TYR A 402 8.86 -5.86 -22.00
N ALA A 403 10.10 -5.49 -21.70
CA ALA A 403 10.88 -6.18 -20.66
C ALA A 403 10.28 -5.99 -19.27
N GLY A 404 9.63 -4.85 -19.06
CA GLY A 404 9.01 -4.47 -17.80
C GLY A 404 10.01 -4.02 -16.73
N ALA A 405 9.51 -3.24 -15.78
CA ALA A 405 10.27 -2.73 -14.67
C ALA A 405 9.46 -2.70 -13.36
N VAL A 406 10.15 -2.71 -12.23
CA VAL A 406 9.63 -2.27 -10.93
C VAL A 406 10.53 -1.19 -10.38
N ARG A 407 9.94 -0.10 -9.87
CA ARG A 407 10.65 1.02 -9.25
C ARG A 407 10.12 1.23 -7.84
N ALA A 408 11.02 1.24 -6.87
CA ALA A 408 10.70 1.54 -5.48
C ALA A 408 10.91 3.03 -5.19
N TYR A 409 10.03 3.62 -4.40
CA TYR A 409 10.17 4.96 -3.86
C TYR A 409 10.03 4.91 -2.34
N GLU A 410 10.89 5.65 -1.64
CA GLU A 410 10.73 5.98 -0.23
C GLU A 410 10.18 7.39 -0.09
N GLY A 411 9.02 7.48 0.54
CA GLY A 411 8.45 8.73 1.02
C GLY A 411 9.13 9.03 2.33
N GLY A 412 9.89 10.13 2.39
CA GLY A 412 10.42 10.62 3.64
C GLY A 412 9.27 11.11 4.50
N VAL A 413 8.65 10.23 5.29
CA VAL A 413 7.63 10.57 6.30
C VAL A 413 8.32 11.19 7.53
N LEU A 414 9.08 12.28 7.27
CA LEU A 414 8.91 13.47 8.09
C LEU A 414 7.42 13.76 8.08
N GLY A 415 6.77 13.55 9.21
CA GLY A 415 5.34 13.44 9.26
C GLY A 415 4.63 14.61 8.57
N VAL A 416 3.72 14.27 7.66
CA VAL A 416 2.33 14.56 8.00
C VAL A 416 1.98 13.66 9.19
N ASP A 417 2.49 14.05 10.37
CA ASP A 417 1.67 13.97 11.56
C ASP A 417 0.36 14.66 11.20
N SER A 418 -0.74 14.10 11.66
CA SER A 418 -2.02 14.82 11.69
C SER A 418 -1.76 16.23 12.23
N SER A 419 -2.52 17.22 11.75
CA SER A 419 -2.60 18.48 12.47
C SER A 419 -3.81 18.42 13.42
N GLU A 420 -3.85 17.60 14.48
CA GLU A 420 -2.81 17.37 15.52
C GLU A 420 -1.68 18.41 15.56
N ALA A 421 -2.09 19.68 15.46
CA ALA A 421 -2.11 20.50 16.65
C ALA A 421 -1.22 19.96 17.79
N MET A 422 0.09 20.24 17.73
CA MET A 422 1.04 19.84 18.78
C MET A 422 0.50 20.29 20.13
N GLU A 423 0.01 19.35 20.94
CA GLU A 423 -0.71 19.69 22.15
C GLU A 423 0.24 20.35 23.18
N PHE A 424 1.56 20.20 23.01
CA PHE A 424 2.61 20.81 23.83
C PHE A 424 3.76 21.43 22.99
N VAL A 425 3.70 22.73 22.68
CA VAL A 425 4.76 23.45 21.94
C VAL A 425 5.78 24.08 22.91
N ALA A 426 7.03 23.61 22.89
CA ALA A 426 8.09 24.11 23.78
C ALA A 426 9.02 25.17 23.13
N PHE A 427 9.13 26.35 23.73
CA PHE A 427 9.98 27.45 23.26
C PHE A 427 10.59 28.29 24.41
N PRO A 428 11.73 28.98 24.20
CA PRO A 428 12.62 28.83 23.05
C PRO A 428 13.31 27.45 23.07
N ASN A 429 13.69 26.95 21.91
CA ASN A 429 14.44 25.71 21.78
C ASN A 429 15.49 25.93 20.68
N PRO A 430 16.78 26.14 21.01
CA PRO A 430 17.40 25.98 22.33
C PRO A 430 16.96 26.96 23.44
N ALA A 431 17.16 26.57 24.69
CA ALA A 431 16.87 27.35 25.90
C ALA A 431 18.06 27.33 26.88
N SER A 432 18.33 28.44 27.56
CA SER A 432 19.46 28.51 28.49
C SER A 432 19.18 27.89 29.87
N ASN A 433 18.05 28.23 30.51
CA ASN A 433 17.64 27.64 31.81
C ASN A 433 16.12 27.55 32.03
N LEU A 434 15.31 28.08 31.11
CA LEU A 434 13.85 28.09 31.19
C LEU A 434 13.29 27.82 29.79
N ILE A 435 12.28 26.96 29.71
CA ILE A 435 11.51 26.71 28.48
C ILE A 435 10.03 26.76 28.81
N SER A 436 9.28 27.58 28.07
CA SER A 436 7.82 27.67 28.17
C SER A 436 7.22 26.58 27.29
N ILE A 437 6.28 25.81 27.84
CA ILE A 437 5.49 24.83 27.08
C ILE A 437 4.08 25.38 26.96
N ALA A 438 3.70 25.81 25.76
CA ALA A 438 2.35 26.26 25.44
C ALA A 438 1.49 25.08 24.98
N MET A 439 0.18 25.22 25.16
CA MET A 439 -0.84 24.23 24.83
C MET A 439 -2.03 24.91 24.14
N GLU A 440 -2.73 24.16 23.30
CA GLU A 440 -3.94 24.64 22.61
C GLU A 440 -5.07 25.01 23.58
N ARG A 441 -5.20 24.24 24.67
CA ARG A 441 -6.26 24.35 25.69
C ARG A 441 -5.67 24.31 27.10
N SER A 442 -6.50 24.58 28.09
CA SER A 442 -6.11 24.45 29.51
C SER A 442 -6.37 23.03 29.99
N PHE A 443 -5.37 22.39 30.60
CA PHE A 443 -5.48 21.05 31.18
C PHE A 443 -5.71 21.11 32.69
N SER A 444 -6.37 20.10 33.24
CA SER A 444 -6.65 20.06 34.69
C SER A 444 -5.36 19.84 35.47
N GLN A 445 -4.54 18.88 35.03
CA GLN A 445 -3.23 18.55 35.57
C GLN A 445 -2.21 18.35 34.44
N ILE A 446 -0.99 18.87 34.62
CA ILE A 446 0.16 18.66 33.72
C ILE A 446 1.35 18.20 34.58
N GLU A 447 1.99 17.07 34.26
CA GLU A 447 3.31 16.69 34.78
C GLU A 447 4.36 16.75 33.67
N ILE A 448 5.50 17.37 33.95
CA ILE A 448 6.65 17.44 33.03
C ILE A 448 7.85 16.79 33.72
N VAL A 449 8.51 15.86 33.03
CA VAL A 449 9.70 15.15 33.51
C VAL A 449 10.85 15.26 32.51
N GLN A 450 11.96 15.85 32.93
CA GLN A 450 13.18 15.98 32.14
C GLN A 450 14.07 14.75 32.30
N TYR A 451 14.53 14.18 31.19
CA TYR A 451 15.50 13.09 31.11
C TYR A 451 16.75 13.50 30.30
N ASP A 452 17.91 12.95 30.64
CA ASP A 452 19.11 13.03 29.80
C ASP A 452 19.11 11.99 28.68
N ILE A 453 20.10 12.06 27.78
CA ILE A 453 20.27 11.12 26.65
C ILE A 453 20.60 9.68 27.07
N LEU A 454 20.81 9.41 28.37
CA LEU A 454 21.06 8.08 28.93
C LEU A 454 19.81 7.53 29.66
N GLY A 455 18.70 8.28 29.67
CA GLY A 455 17.45 7.90 30.33
C GLY A 455 17.39 8.20 31.84
N ASN A 456 18.34 8.95 32.40
CA ASN A 456 18.28 9.35 33.81
C ASN A 456 17.31 10.52 34.00
N LYS A 457 16.45 10.47 35.02
CA LYS A 457 15.57 11.60 35.38
C LYS A 457 16.39 12.75 36.00
N VAL A 458 16.33 13.92 35.37
CA VAL A 458 17.11 15.13 35.71
C VAL A 458 16.28 16.16 36.49
N ASN A 459 14.99 16.30 36.17
CA ASN A 459 14.06 17.21 36.84
C ASN A 459 12.60 16.75 36.68
N SER A 460 11.68 17.27 37.50
CA SER A 460 10.24 17.22 37.20
C SER A 460 9.45 18.30 37.93
N ALA A 461 8.32 18.71 37.35
CA ALA A 461 7.38 19.65 37.95
C ALA A 461 5.94 19.29 37.56
N THR A 462 4.98 19.74 38.38
CA THR A 462 3.54 19.54 38.15
C THR A 462 2.82 20.87 38.19
N PHE A 463 1.91 21.09 37.24
CA PHE A 463 1.12 22.30 37.05
C PHE A 463 -0.38 21.93 37.01
N GLN A 464 -1.25 22.92 37.09
CA GLN A 464 -2.70 22.75 37.20
C GLN A 464 -3.43 23.86 36.44
N ASN A 465 -4.59 23.56 35.85
CA ASN A 465 -5.51 24.54 35.24
C ASN A 465 -4.82 25.57 34.31
N SER A 466 -3.87 25.09 33.50
CA SER A 466 -2.94 25.93 32.73
C SER A 466 -2.92 25.52 31.25
N LYS A 467 -2.69 26.50 30.37
CA LYS A 467 -2.46 26.30 28.92
C LYS A 467 -1.06 26.74 28.45
N GLU A 468 -0.22 27.15 29.40
CA GLU A 468 1.15 27.59 29.16
C GLU A 468 1.89 27.47 30.49
N VAL A 469 3.07 26.84 30.51
CA VAL A 469 3.82 26.56 31.74
C VAL A 469 5.32 26.77 31.55
N ASP A 470 5.95 27.51 32.46
CA ASP A 470 7.40 27.75 32.45
C ASP A 470 8.14 26.61 33.19
N PHE A 471 8.88 25.79 32.46
CA PHE A 471 9.65 24.67 32.99
C PHE A 471 11.16 24.99 33.11
N PRO A 472 11.77 24.89 34.30
CA PRO A 472 13.19 25.16 34.47
C PRO A 472 14.08 23.98 34.05
N LEU A 473 14.87 24.14 32.99
CA LEU A 473 15.80 23.12 32.49
C LEU A 473 17.02 22.96 33.41
N ARG A 474 17.21 21.76 33.96
CA ARG A 474 18.36 21.39 34.80
C ARG A 474 19.41 20.64 33.99
N GLY A 475 20.53 20.29 34.62
CA GLY A 475 21.69 19.70 33.95
C GLY A 475 22.60 20.73 33.25
N GLN A 476 23.64 20.21 32.59
CA GLN A 476 24.63 20.96 31.80
C GLN A 476 24.11 21.27 30.38
N THR A 477 24.83 22.09 29.62
CA THR A 477 24.67 22.25 28.16
C THR A 477 24.56 20.90 27.45
N GLY A 478 23.56 20.68 26.60
CA GLY A 478 23.31 19.40 25.94
C GLY A 478 21.87 19.15 25.53
N ILE A 479 21.58 17.96 24.99
CA ILE A 479 20.23 17.51 24.60
C ILE A 479 19.55 16.84 25.80
N TYR A 480 18.25 17.12 25.97
CA TYR A 480 17.37 16.46 26.93
C TYR A 480 16.04 16.11 26.27
N PHE A 481 15.27 15.23 26.91
CA PHE A 481 13.89 14.93 26.55
C PHE A 481 12.96 15.34 27.69
N LEU A 482 11.87 16.03 27.36
CA LEU A 482 10.78 16.33 28.29
C LEU A 482 9.62 15.38 27.98
N ILE A 483 9.29 14.48 28.91
CA ILE A 483 8.02 13.76 28.85
C ILE A 483 6.97 14.67 29.48
N VAL A 484 5.97 15.06 28.69
CA VAL A 484 4.82 15.85 29.14
C VAL A 484 3.62 14.92 29.21
N GLN A 485 2.92 14.90 30.35
CA GLN A 485 1.67 14.19 30.55
C GLN A 485 0.63 15.21 31.01
N ALA A 486 -0.48 15.38 30.29
CA ALA A 486 -1.56 16.25 30.73
C ALA A 486 -2.91 15.55 30.61
N ASP A 487 -3.60 15.40 31.73
CA ASP A 487 -4.78 14.54 31.87
C ASP A 487 -4.53 13.15 31.21
N ASN A 488 -5.23 12.81 30.11
CA ASN A 488 -5.02 11.55 29.38
C ASN A 488 -3.89 11.60 28.31
N SER A 489 -3.45 12.79 27.90
CA SER A 489 -2.50 13.01 26.80
C SER A 489 -1.04 12.88 27.24
N ARG A 490 -0.16 12.46 26.32
CA ARG A 490 1.27 12.29 26.60
C ARG A 490 2.15 12.51 25.37
N GLU A 491 3.15 13.38 25.49
CA GLU A 491 4.11 13.71 24.43
C GLU A 491 5.57 13.64 24.92
N ILE A 492 6.55 13.59 24.00
CA ILE A 492 7.98 13.56 24.31
C ILE A 492 8.72 14.61 23.48
N ILE A 493 9.02 15.75 24.09
CA ILE A 493 9.64 16.90 23.42
C ILE A 493 11.16 16.83 23.55
N ARG A 494 11.88 16.84 22.42
CA ARG A 494 13.34 16.98 22.39
C ARG A 494 13.75 18.45 22.57
N VAL A 495 14.53 18.75 23.60
CA VAL A 495 14.97 20.12 23.93
C VAL A 495 16.49 20.22 23.99
N VAL A 496 17.02 21.37 23.53
CA VAL A 496 18.45 21.69 23.62
C VAL A 496 18.66 22.72 24.72
N LYS A 497 19.57 22.41 25.65
CA LYS A 497 20.04 23.35 26.68
C LYS A 497 21.37 23.97 26.25
N GLU A 498 21.46 25.30 26.29
CA GLU A 498 22.69 26.09 26.09
C GLU A 498 23.31 26.55 27.42
#